data_AF-A0AAP4R9P2-F1
#
_entry.id   AF-A0AAP4R9P2-F1
#
_cell.length_a   1.000
_cell.length_b   1.000
_cell.length_c   1.000
_cell.angle_alpha   90.00
_cell.angle_beta   90.00
_cell.angle_gamma   90.00
#
_symmetry.space_group_name_H-M   'P 1'
#
loop_
_entity.id
_entity.type
_entity.pdbx_description
1 polymer ?
#
loop_
_entity_poly.entity_id
_entity_poly.type
_entity_poly.pdbx_seq_one_letter_code
_entity_poly.pdbx_strand_id
1 'polypeptide(L)'
;MTQQRSPAAASRPLEPDPFAFELGGVILGKRIETDHRDYNALLARLRDAGRPVELAFYGPDAATACCVIEAVADANLRAIPAFRILSRIASLKRRQSASVSADIARFDPSRLGGRGAAGRQRDRARSSEQRQLLANRIHRLTAELERREKVGQGQAAAFTCA
;
A
#
# COMPACT_ATOMS: atom_id res chain seq x y z
N MET A 1 -33.77 24.44 -27.46
CA MET A 1 -33.80 23.25 -26.59
C MET A 1 -32.52 23.21 -25.79
N THR A 2 -32.54 23.85 -24.63
CA THR A 2 -31.37 24.01 -23.76
C THR A 2 -31.25 22.76 -22.92
N GLN A 3 -30.33 21.86 -23.27
CA GLN A 3 -30.03 20.71 -22.43
C GLN A 3 -29.42 21.20 -21.13
N GLN A 4 -30.20 21.12 -20.05
CA GLN A 4 -29.70 21.19 -18.69
C GLN A 4 -28.69 20.04 -18.51
N ARG A 5 -27.40 20.37 -18.42
CA ARG A 5 -26.43 19.45 -17.82
C ARG A 5 -26.84 19.26 -16.37
N SER A 6 -27.43 18.11 -16.04
CA SER A 6 -27.57 17.67 -14.66
C SER A 6 -26.21 17.77 -13.96
N PRO A 7 -26.13 18.30 -12.74
CA PRO A 7 -24.89 18.24 -11.98
C PRO A 7 -24.56 16.75 -11.78
N ALA A 8 -23.40 16.30 -12.24
CA ALA A 8 -22.91 14.95 -11.98
C ALA A 8 -22.74 14.80 -10.46
N ALA A 9 -23.79 14.30 -9.80
CA ALA A 9 -23.78 14.01 -8.39
C ALA A 9 -22.57 13.10 -8.12
N ALA A 10 -21.72 13.50 -7.19
CA ALA A 10 -20.52 12.76 -6.81
C ALA A 10 -20.94 11.33 -6.42
N SER A 11 -20.69 10.36 -7.29
CA SER A 11 -21.10 8.96 -7.12
C SER A 11 -20.24 8.20 -6.12
N ARG A 12 -19.16 8.84 -5.64
CA ARG A 12 -18.19 8.24 -4.73
C ARG A 12 -18.45 8.69 -3.29
N PRO A 13 -18.50 7.76 -2.33
CA PRO A 13 -18.56 8.09 -0.91
C PRO A 13 -17.37 8.93 -0.44
N LEU A 14 -17.59 9.80 0.55
CA LEU A 14 -16.49 10.50 1.24
C LEU A 14 -15.75 9.57 2.22
N GLU A 15 -16.47 8.63 2.81
CA GLU A 15 -15.96 7.60 3.73
C GLU A 15 -16.11 6.21 3.12
N PRO A 16 -15.34 5.20 3.58
CA PRO A 16 -15.46 3.84 3.06
C PRO A 16 -16.90 3.32 3.18
N ASP A 17 -17.46 2.86 2.07
CA ASP A 17 -18.77 2.20 2.09
C ASP A 17 -18.70 0.93 2.96
N PRO A 18 -19.62 0.73 3.93
CA PRO A 18 -19.55 -0.41 4.85
C PRO A 18 -19.57 -1.77 4.16
N PHE A 19 -20.37 -1.93 3.10
CA PHE A 19 -20.47 -3.18 2.35
C PHE A 19 -19.18 -3.46 1.58
N ALA A 20 -18.64 -2.46 0.89
CA ALA A 20 -17.35 -2.59 0.22
C ALA A 20 -16.21 -2.87 1.22
N PHE A 21 -16.27 -2.29 2.41
CA PHE A 21 -15.27 -2.49 3.47
C PHE A 21 -15.30 -3.91 4.02
N GLU A 22 -16.49 -4.44 4.32
CA GLU A 22 -16.66 -5.83 4.74
C GLU A 22 -16.16 -6.81 3.67
N LEU A 23 -16.54 -6.58 2.41
CA LEU A 23 -16.11 -7.38 1.28
C LEU A 23 -14.58 -7.33 1.10
N GLY A 24 -13.99 -6.15 1.26
CA GLY A 24 -12.54 -5.97 1.29
C GLY A 24 -11.87 -6.75 2.42
N GLY A 25 -12.50 -6.78 3.60
CA GLY A 25 -12.09 -7.60 4.75
C GLY A 25 -12.07 -9.09 4.42
N VAL A 26 -13.08 -9.60 3.72
CA VAL A 26 -13.14 -11.00 3.28
C VAL A 26 -12.02 -11.33 2.28
N ILE A 27 -11.78 -10.43 1.31
CA ILE A 27 -10.75 -10.61 0.28
C ILE A 27 -9.35 -10.62 0.89
N LEU A 28 -9.05 -9.63 1.73
CA LEU A 28 -7.72 -9.41 2.26
C LEU A 28 -7.40 -10.32 3.47
N GLY A 29 -8.44 -10.73 4.21
CA GLY A 29 -8.32 -11.49 5.45
C GLY A 29 -7.46 -10.75 6.47
N LYS A 30 -6.42 -11.41 6.98
CA LYS A 30 -5.48 -10.84 7.97
C LYS A 30 -4.24 -10.17 7.36
N ARG A 31 -4.18 -10.02 6.03
CA ARG A 31 -3.02 -9.41 5.37
C ARG A 31 -2.99 -7.90 5.64
N ILE A 32 -1.78 -7.36 5.77
CA ILE A 32 -1.48 -5.94 6.01
C ILE A 32 -0.93 -5.23 4.76
N GLU A 33 -0.78 -5.98 3.66
CA GLU A 33 -0.28 -5.49 2.38
C GLU A 33 -1.27 -5.91 1.29
N THR A 34 -1.51 -5.00 0.35
CA THR A 34 -2.39 -5.17 -0.80
C THR A 34 -1.55 -5.36 -2.07
N ASP A 35 -2.14 -6.02 -3.06
CA ASP A 35 -1.63 -6.07 -4.42
C ASP A 35 -2.77 -5.89 -5.44
N HIS A 36 -2.43 -5.67 -6.70
CA HIS A 36 -3.37 -5.42 -7.79
C HIS A 36 -4.50 -6.47 -7.92
N ARG A 37 -4.28 -7.72 -7.47
CA ARG A 37 -5.29 -8.78 -7.54
C ARG A 37 -6.38 -8.56 -6.51
N ASP A 38 -6.05 -8.01 -5.35
CA ASP A 38 -7.04 -7.70 -4.31
C ASP A 38 -8.02 -6.62 -4.79
N TYR A 39 -7.51 -5.58 -5.47
CA TYR A 39 -8.35 -4.53 -6.07
C TYR A 39 -9.28 -5.12 -7.13
N ASN A 40 -8.72 -5.92 -8.05
CA ASN A 40 -9.53 -6.56 -9.09
C ASN A 40 -10.58 -7.51 -8.51
N ALA A 41 -10.25 -8.23 -7.44
CA ALA A 41 -11.19 -9.08 -6.74
C ALA A 41 -12.33 -8.27 -6.10
N LEU A 42 -12.05 -7.11 -5.50
CA LEU A 42 -13.08 -6.24 -4.94
C LEU A 42 -14.02 -5.73 -6.04
N LEU A 43 -13.47 -5.22 -7.14
CA LEU A 43 -14.26 -4.73 -8.27
C LEU A 43 -15.14 -5.82 -8.88
N ALA A 44 -14.60 -7.04 -9.03
CA ALA A 44 -15.36 -8.18 -9.52
C ALA A 44 -16.52 -8.54 -8.57
N ARG A 45 -16.23 -8.63 -7.27
CA ARG A 45 -17.25 -8.98 -6.27
C ARG A 45 -18.34 -7.92 -6.10
N LEU A 46 -18.01 -6.63 -6.23
CA LEU A 46 -19.01 -5.56 -6.27
C LEU A 46 -19.94 -5.71 -7.48
N ARG A 47 -19.37 -6.01 -8.66
CA ARG A 47 -20.15 -6.28 -9.87
C ARG A 47 -21.05 -7.49 -9.71
N ASP A 48 -20.53 -8.59 -9.17
CA ASP A 48 -21.29 -9.82 -8.91
C ASP A 48 -22.45 -9.59 -7.93
N ALA A 49 -22.27 -8.66 -6.98
CA ALA A 49 -23.30 -8.23 -6.04
C ALA A 49 -24.28 -7.17 -6.61
N GLY A 50 -24.16 -6.80 -7.89
CA GLY A 50 -24.98 -5.76 -8.52
C GLY A 50 -24.76 -4.36 -7.94
N ARG A 51 -23.60 -4.10 -7.33
CA ARG A 51 -23.25 -2.83 -6.69
C ARG A 51 -22.36 -1.96 -7.60
N PRO A 52 -22.46 -0.62 -7.51
CA PRO A 52 -21.56 0.28 -8.21
C PRO A 52 -20.10 0.05 -7.84
N VAL A 53 -19.21 0.07 -8.83
CA VAL A 53 -17.76 -0.12 -8.63
C VAL A 53 -17.10 1.07 -7.94
N GLU A 54 -17.75 2.24 -7.99
CA GLU A 54 -17.35 3.48 -7.34
C GLU A 54 -17.25 3.32 -5.82
N LEU A 55 -18.00 2.38 -5.23
CA LEU A 55 -17.93 2.04 -3.81
C LEU A 55 -16.59 1.42 -3.40
N ALA A 56 -15.79 0.92 -4.35
CA ALA A 56 -14.43 0.44 -4.06
C ALA A 56 -13.47 1.57 -3.70
N PHE A 57 -13.87 2.83 -3.89
CA PHE A 57 -13.08 4.02 -3.66
C PHE A 57 -13.84 5.00 -2.78
N TYR A 58 -13.11 5.79 -2.01
CA TYR A 58 -13.70 6.85 -1.20
C TYR A 58 -12.76 8.06 -1.14
N GLY A 59 -13.33 9.25 -0.94
CA GLY A 59 -12.56 10.49 -0.82
C GLY A 59 -13.19 11.66 -1.59
N PRO A 60 -12.63 12.87 -1.41
CA PRO A 60 -13.25 14.11 -1.88
C PRO A 60 -13.17 14.26 -3.41
N ASP A 61 -12.14 13.70 -4.05
CA ASP A 61 -11.93 13.80 -5.49
C ASP A 61 -11.21 12.57 -6.07
N ALA A 62 -11.07 12.54 -7.39
CA ALA A 62 -10.44 11.40 -8.08
C ALA A 62 -8.92 11.31 -7.91
N ALA A 63 -8.23 12.43 -7.70
CA ALA A 63 -6.79 12.46 -7.52
C ALA A 63 -6.37 12.00 -6.12
N THR A 64 -7.23 12.21 -5.12
CA THR A 64 -6.97 11.89 -3.71
C THR A 64 -7.76 10.69 -3.17
N ALA A 65 -8.60 10.06 -4.00
CA ALA A 65 -9.40 8.93 -3.57
C ALA A 65 -8.54 7.74 -3.13
N CYS A 66 -8.92 7.18 -1.99
CA CYS A 66 -8.34 5.97 -1.43
C CYS A 66 -9.16 4.75 -1.87
N CYS A 67 -8.49 3.62 -2.04
CA CYS A 67 -9.21 2.36 -2.24
C CYS A 67 -9.61 1.74 -0.89
N VAL A 68 -10.81 1.18 -0.82
CA VAL A 68 -11.32 0.48 0.36
C VAL A 68 -10.41 -0.67 0.79
N ILE A 69 -9.83 -1.43 -0.16
CA ILE A 69 -8.88 -2.52 0.15
C ILE A 69 -7.63 -1.99 0.89
N GLU A 70 -7.18 -0.78 0.59
CA GLU A 70 -6.06 -0.16 1.30
C GLU A 70 -6.45 0.25 2.71
N ALA A 71 -7.67 0.77 2.90
CA ALA A 71 -8.20 1.11 4.20
C ALA A 71 -8.33 -0.12 5.11
N VAL A 72 -8.78 -1.25 4.56
CA VAL A 72 -8.82 -2.55 5.28
C VAL A 72 -7.41 -2.99 5.65
N ALA A 73 -6.44 -2.86 4.74
CA ALA A 73 -5.04 -3.19 5.03
C ALA A 73 -4.46 -2.31 6.15
N ASP A 74 -4.79 -1.02 6.17
CA ASP A 74 -4.40 -0.10 7.23
C ASP A 74 -5.05 -0.46 8.57
N ALA A 75 -6.34 -0.84 8.58
CA ALA A 75 -7.01 -1.32 9.78
C ALA A 75 -6.32 -2.60 10.32
N ASN A 76 -6.01 -3.55 9.45
CA ASN A 76 -5.25 -4.76 9.80
C ASN A 76 -3.86 -4.42 10.33
N LEU A 77 -3.16 -3.47 9.71
CA LEU A 77 -1.85 -3.01 10.14
C LEU A 77 -1.90 -2.33 11.51
N ARG A 78 -2.98 -1.65 11.87
CA ARG A 78 -3.17 -1.07 13.21
C ARG A 78 -3.48 -2.13 14.27
N ALA A 79 -4.17 -3.20 13.88
CA ALA A 79 -4.58 -4.27 14.80
C ALA A 79 -3.50 -5.36 15.02
N ILE A 80 -2.59 -5.56 14.07
CA ILE A 80 -1.58 -6.64 14.17
C ILE A 80 -0.60 -6.40 15.34
N PRO A 81 -0.11 -7.44 16.03
CA PRO A 81 0.91 -7.27 17.08
C PRO A 81 2.23 -6.69 16.56
N ALA A 82 2.89 -5.85 17.38
CA ALA A 82 4.13 -5.15 17.01
C ALA A 82 5.26 -6.10 16.56
N PHE A 83 5.41 -7.26 17.21
CA PHE A 83 6.44 -8.24 16.86
C PHE A 83 6.29 -8.77 15.41
N ARG A 84 5.07 -8.82 14.87
CA ARG A 84 4.83 -9.23 13.47
C ARG A 84 5.26 -8.14 12.49
N ILE A 85 5.07 -6.87 12.85
CA ILE A 85 5.55 -5.73 12.06
C ILE A 85 7.08 -5.75 12.02
N LEU A 86 7.74 -5.90 13.17
CA LEU A 86 9.21 -6.01 13.27
C LEU A 86 9.74 -7.18 12.43
N SER A 87 9.12 -8.36 12.53
CA SER A 87 9.48 -9.54 11.74
C SER A 87 9.36 -9.29 10.24
N ARG A 88 8.31 -8.58 9.82
CA ARG A 88 8.10 -8.20 8.42
C ARG A 88 9.15 -7.20 7.94
N ILE A 89 9.47 -6.17 8.73
CA ILE A 89 10.55 -5.22 8.44
C ILE A 89 11.88 -5.97 8.24
N ALA A 90 12.22 -6.90 9.14
CA ALA A 90 13.45 -7.68 9.03
C ALA A 90 13.48 -8.55 7.77
N SER A 91 12.35 -9.12 7.36
CA SER A 91 12.23 -9.85 6.08
C SER A 91 12.44 -8.94 4.86
N LEU A 92 11.83 -7.75 4.86
CA LEU A 92 11.97 -6.79 3.76
C LEU A 92 13.40 -6.25 3.65
N LYS A 93 14.05 -5.92 4.78
CA LYS A 93 15.46 -5.52 4.82
C LYS A 93 16.37 -6.59 4.24
N ARG A 94 16.17 -7.87 4.61
CA ARG A 94 16.93 -9.00 4.03
C ARG A 94 16.77 -9.09 2.51
N ARG A 95 15.56 -8.90 1.98
CA ARG A 95 15.31 -8.88 0.52
C ARG A 95 16.00 -7.70 -0.16
N GLN A 96 15.97 -6.52 0.45
CA GLN A 96 16.65 -5.33 -0.07
C GLN A 96 18.17 -5.55 -0.13
N SER A 97 18.79 -6.06 0.95
CA SER A 97 20.21 -6.40 0.99
C SER A 97 20.57 -7.43 -0.07
N ALA A 98 19.79 -8.51 -0.21
CA ALA A 98 20.03 -9.54 -1.24
C ALA A 98 19.97 -8.98 -2.66
N SER A 99 19.05 -8.04 -2.94
CA SER A 99 18.99 -7.35 -4.24
C SER A 99 20.24 -6.52 -4.52
N VAL A 100 20.73 -5.77 -3.53
CA VAL A 100 21.97 -4.99 -3.67
C VAL A 100 23.16 -5.91 -3.91
N SER A 101 23.29 -6.98 -3.13
CA SER A 101 24.36 -7.97 -3.29
C SER A 101 24.33 -8.60 -4.69
N ALA A 102 23.15 -8.91 -5.23
CA ALA A 102 23.01 -9.44 -6.59
C ALA A 102 23.44 -8.44 -7.67
N ASP A 103 23.12 -7.15 -7.50
CA ASP A 103 23.57 -6.11 -8.44
C ASP A 103 25.10 -5.93 -8.38
N ILE A 104 25.71 -5.97 -7.19
CA ILE A 104 27.17 -5.89 -7.01
C ILE A 104 27.86 -7.11 -7.64
N ALA A 105 27.35 -8.32 -7.41
CA ALA A 105 27.91 -9.54 -7.96
C ALA A 105 27.89 -9.59 -9.50
N ARG A 106 26.96 -8.86 -10.14
CA ARG A 106 26.84 -8.75 -11.60
C ARG A 106 27.64 -7.59 -12.19
N PHE A 107 28.27 -6.76 -11.35
CA PHE A 107 29.03 -5.62 -11.81
C PHE A 107 30.37 -6.06 -12.41
N ASP A 108 30.60 -5.71 -13.67
CA ASP A 108 31.83 -5.98 -14.39
C ASP A 108 32.40 -4.65 -14.94
N PRO A 109 33.52 -4.15 -14.38
CA PRO A 109 34.17 -2.92 -14.83
C PRO A 109 34.64 -2.97 -16.29
N SER A 110 34.98 -4.15 -16.81
CA SER A 110 35.46 -4.30 -18.19
C SER A 110 34.36 -4.11 -19.25
N ARG A 111 33.10 -4.13 -18.81
CA ARG A 111 31.90 -4.01 -19.66
C ARG A 111 31.21 -2.66 -19.51
N LEU A 112 31.95 -1.64 -19.07
CA LEU A 112 31.48 -0.26 -19.04
C LEU A 112 31.42 0.29 -20.47
N GLY A 113 30.22 0.65 -20.92
CA GLY A 113 29.99 1.12 -22.30
C GLY A 113 29.79 0.00 -23.34
N GLY A 114 29.69 0.40 -24.61
CA GLY A 114 29.58 -0.52 -25.75
C GLY A 114 28.23 -1.24 -25.89
N ARG A 115 28.21 -2.29 -26.74
CA ARG A 115 26.99 -3.03 -27.10
C ARG A 115 26.30 -3.60 -25.84
N GLY A 116 25.02 -3.30 -25.68
CA GLY A 116 24.20 -3.75 -24.55
C GLY A 116 24.33 -2.91 -23.27
N ALA A 117 25.08 -1.81 -23.25
CA ALA A 117 25.15 -0.90 -22.10
C ALA A 117 23.77 -0.33 -21.71
N ALA A 118 22.96 0.07 -22.70
CA ALA A 118 21.60 0.57 -22.48
C ALA A 118 20.68 -0.48 -21.81
N GLY A 119 20.81 -1.76 -22.17
CA GLY A 119 20.07 -2.86 -21.54
C GLY A 119 20.46 -3.02 -20.08
N ARG A 120 21.77 -3.06 -19.78
CA ARG A 120 22.28 -3.14 -18.41
C ARG A 120 21.83 -1.95 -17.55
N GLN A 121 21.80 -0.74 -18.12
CA GLN A 121 21.29 0.46 -17.43
C GLN A 121 19.80 0.33 -17.11
N ARG A 122 18.99 -0.13 -18.07
CA ARG A 122 17.55 -0.37 -17.87
C ARG A 122 17.30 -1.40 -16.77
N ASP A 123 18.05 -2.49 -16.75
CA ASP A 123 17.90 -3.53 -15.73
C ASP A 123 18.27 -3.00 -14.33
N ARG A 124 19.35 -2.21 -14.23
CA ARG A 124 19.72 -1.52 -12.98
C ARG A 124 18.66 -0.54 -12.53
N ALA A 125 18.04 0.21 -13.45
CA ALA A 125 16.94 1.12 -13.13
C ALA A 125 15.75 0.35 -12.54
N ARG A 126 15.33 -0.76 -13.17
CA ARG A 126 14.28 -1.64 -12.65
C ARG A 126 14.61 -2.22 -11.27
N SER A 127 15.84 -2.70 -11.06
CA SER A 127 16.29 -3.17 -9.75
C SER A 127 16.21 -2.05 -8.71
N SER A 128 16.58 -0.81 -9.08
CA SER A 128 16.49 0.36 -8.21
C SER A 128 15.05 0.70 -7.84
N GLU A 129 14.13 0.69 -8.81
CA GLU A 129 12.69 0.89 -8.57
C GLU A 129 12.14 -0.16 -7.61
N GLN A 130 12.48 -1.44 -7.79
CA GLN A 130 12.06 -2.50 -6.87
C GLN A 130 12.59 -2.28 -5.45
N ARG A 131 13.84 -1.85 -5.29
CA ARG A 131 14.39 -1.49 -3.98
C ARG A 131 13.67 -0.28 -3.37
N GLN A 132 13.30 0.71 -4.17
CA GLN A 132 12.52 1.85 -3.69
C GLN A 132 11.15 1.41 -3.18
N LEU A 133 10.48 0.49 -3.87
CA LEU A 133 9.21 -0.08 -3.41
C LEU A 133 9.36 -0.83 -2.07
N LEU A 134 10.45 -1.59 -1.89
CA LEU A 134 10.75 -2.23 -0.60
C LEU A 134 11.03 -1.21 0.50
N ALA A 135 11.79 -0.15 0.20
CA ALA A 135 12.09 0.94 1.12
C ALA A 135 10.82 1.67 1.58
N ASN A 136 9.92 2.00 0.65
CA ASN A 136 8.65 2.63 0.96
C ASN A 136 7.78 1.74 1.87
N ARG A 137 7.77 0.42 1.64
CA ARG A 137 7.07 -0.54 2.52
C ARG A 137 7.66 -0.59 3.91
N ILE A 138 9.00 -0.63 4.03
CA ILE A 138 9.69 -0.57 5.32
C ILE A 138 9.32 0.72 6.04
N HIS A 139 9.37 1.86 5.36
CA HIS A 139 9.05 3.16 5.93
C HIS A 139 7.62 3.20 6.49
N ARG A 140 6.61 2.73 5.73
CA ARG A 140 5.22 2.62 6.20
C ARG A 140 5.09 1.80 7.49
N LEU A 141 5.76 0.64 7.55
CA LEU A 141 5.73 -0.23 8.73
C LEU A 141 6.42 0.39 9.94
N THR A 142 7.54 1.08 9.73
CA THR A 142 8.24 1.82 10.79
C THR A 142 7.39 2.97 11.32
N ALA A 143 6.76 3.76 10.44
CA ALA A 143 5.90 4.86 10.83
C ALA A 143 4.72 4.41 11.72
N GLU A 144 4.17 3.22 11.45
CA GLU A 144 3.13 2.64 12.31
C GLU A 144 3.66 2.26 13.71
N LEU A 145 4.88 1.72 13.81
CA LEU A 145 5.49 1.44 15.12
C LEU A 145 5.72 2.74 15.90
N GLU A 146 6.29 3.76 15.26
CA GLU A 146 6.49 5.09 15.86
C GLU A 146 5.17 5.71 16.32
N ARG A 147 4.09 5.55 15.53
CA ARG A 147 2.74 6.00 15.92
C ARG A 147 2.28 5.32 17.20
N ARG A 148 2.46 4.00 17.32
CA ARG A 148 2.08 3.24 18.52
C ARG A 148 2.88 3.63 19.75
N GLU A 149 4.18 3.87 19.59
CA GLU A 149 5.03 4.35 20.68
C GLU A 149 4.56 5.70 21.20
N LYS A 150 4.26 6.65 20.30
CA LYS A 150 3.72 7.98 20.66
C LYS A 150 2.36 7.88 21.36
N VAL A 151 1.47 7.00 20.89
CA VAL A 151 0.17 6.78 21.54
C VAL A 151 0.33 6.17 22.93
N GLY A 152 1.23 5.20 23.10
CA GLY A 152 1.53 4.59 24.40
C GLY A 152 2.14 5.59 25.40
N GLN A 153 3.03 6.47 24.94
CA GLN A 153 3.61 7.54 25.76
C GLN A 153 2.56 8.59 26.17
N GLY A 154 1.64 8.95 25.26
CA GLY A 154 0.54 9.88 25.58
C GLY A 154 -0.45 9.33 26.60
N GLN A 155 -0.74 8.03 26.55
CA GLN A 155 -1.61 7.36 27.55
C GLN A 155 -0.91 7.21 28.91
N ALA A 156 0.39 6.92 28.93
CA ALA A 156 1.17 6.89 30.17
C ALA A 156 1.24 8.26 30.85
N ALA A 157 1.44 9.34 30.08
CA ALA A 157 1.47 10.71 30.59
C ALA A 157 0.10 11.16 31.14
N ALA A 158 -1.01 10.76 30.51
CA ALA A 158 -2.36 11.08 30.97
C ALA A 158 -2.73 10.38 32.30
N PHE A 159 -2.17 9.19 32.55
CA PHE A 159 -2.43 8.43 33.78
C PHE A 159 -1.63 8.93 34.99
N THR A 160 -0.51 9.62 34.77
CA THR A 160 0.33 10.20 35.83
C THR A 160 -0.11 11.59 36.32
N CYS A 161 -1.12 12.21 35.69
CA CYS A 161 -1.65 13.52 36.06
C CYS A 161 -3.06 13.47 36.69
N ALA A 162 -3.52 12.29 37.13
CA ALA A 162 -4.75 12.10 37.91
C ALA A 162 -4.40 11.74 39.35
#